data_AF-A0A6J2XM01-F1
#
_entry.id   AF-A0A6J2XM01-F1
#
_cell.length_a   1.000
_cell.length_b   1.000
_cell.length_c   1.000
_cell.angle_alpha   90.00
_cell.angle_beta   90.00
_cell.angle_gamma   90.00
#
_symmetry.space_group_name_H-M   'P 1'
#
loop_
_entity.id
_entity.type
_entity.pdbx_description
1 polymer ?
#
loop_
_entity_poly.entity_id
_entity_poly.type
_entity_poly.pdbx_seq_one_letter_code
_entity_poly.pdbx_strand_id
1 'polypeptide(L)'
;MQKAGPPPDFRAFCEKAIANLTIEDVDSFKSAKDDISRIRIMQDIAKLVSIGIPEDAGKDYMVAESKKSEGNQLFGRKDYKNALKCYNEGIIKCPQETVKDRELLTILVSNRSATNFELQKYRRVLDDIDYITEIGDYPNHLHYKLWLRKARCYDELQNKKLANEAYDEAENSLKNSKLDEKSVEDKMKEIEKFRKQGSRCVNPKQKKQLELEPVFFEERFRGGDEFVAAIPKIAIQQDSYQGRYAMAIEDIPAGTTLVEETPYCSVVDSNHALTNCQNCLASVELAIACPNCSDIIFCSTHCSRMATKTFHGIECGYQKVLFKNGASVNCLMALRIITQKPLKFFLDKRNKLKDYMKDSCKKNVVRKKVYRYNIRNKMIVKAIKPIKADDIIYENYGPLYMSEPLESRQAKLKENYYFECLCQPCMEMWPLFKEMNEAVLRIPCITDGCPFTFTVDPADDPFLNCPYCHNTTGIFPNLKGLMKLEEILPEAEHLLSLHQFDNASKKFFEALELLYKYSRAPHPDFVKVQQRIRVCLLHFGNKAYDYEPKL
;
A
#
# COMPACT_ATOMS: atom_id res chain seq x y z
N MET A 1 22.07 6.64 22.59
CA MET A 1 21.27 5.41 22.36
C MET A 1 22.20 4.34 21.84
N GLN A 2 22.51 3.34 22.64
CA GLN A 2 23.26 2.16 22.18
C GLN A 2 22.39 1.44 21.14
N LYS A 3 22.96 1.14 19.96
CA LYS A 3 22.31 0.29 18.96
C LYS A 3 22.05 -1.06 19.62
N ALA A 4 20.78 -1.44 19.78
CA ALA A 4 20.42 -2.79 20.16
C ALA A 4 21.10 -3.75 19.15
N GLY A 5 21.74 -4.81 19.67
CA GLY A 5 22.32 -5.86 18.84
C GLY A 5 21.26 -6.48 17.92
N PRO A 6 21.67 -7.24 16.88
CA PRO A 6 20.72 -7.93 16.02
C PRO A 6 19.80 -8.81 16.89
N PRO A 7 18.49 -8.86 16.59
CA PRO A 7 17.57 -9.72 17.33
C PRO A 7 18.08 -11.17 17.29
N PRO A 8 17.82 -11.97 18.35
CA PRO A 8 18.06 -13.40 18.31
C PRO A 8 17.44 -13.99 17.04
N ASP A 9 18.18 -14.80 16.29
CA ASP A 9 17.69 -15.32 15.02
C ASP A 9 16.70 -16.46 15.28
N PHE A 10 15.40 -16.18 15.19
CA PHE A 10 14.33 -17.18 15.21
C PHE A 10 14.65 -18.37 14.32
N ARG A 11 15.26 -18.11 13.16
CA ARG A 11 15.66 -19.14 12.21
C ARG A 11 16.72 -20.05 12.80
N ALA A 12 17.74 -19.51 13.47
CA ALA A 12 18.76 -20.30 14.15
C ALA A 12 18.16 -21.18 15.26
N PHE A 13 17.14 -20.70 15.97
CA PHE A 13 16.41 -21.52 16.94
C PHE A 13 15.64 -22.66 16.25
N CYS A 14 14.92 -22.37 15.17
CA CYS A 14 14.23 -23.40 14.39
C CYS A 14 15.21 -24.41 13.79
N GLU A 15 16.33 -23.95 13.22
CA GLU A 15 17.37 -24.80 12.65
C GLU A 15 18.02 -25.68 13.72
N LYS A 16 18.29 -25.14 14.92
CA LYS A 16 18.79 -25.92 16.06
C LYS A 16 17.76 -26.94 16.56
N ALA A 17 16.48 -26.56 16.60
CA ALA A 17 15.40 -27.47 16.99
C ALA A 17 15.23 -28.61 15.96
N ILE A 18 15.31 -28.29 14.67
CA ILE A 18 15.29 -29.26 13.57
C ILE A 18 16.54 -30.15 13.59
N ALA A 19 17.72 -29.61 13.89
CA ALA A 19 18.96 -30.36 13.97
C ALA A 19 18.98 -31.39 15.12
N ASN A 20 18.12 -31.22 16.12
CA ASN A 20 17.94 -32.19 17.20
C ASN A 20 16.97 -33.33 16.85
N LEU A 21 16.36 -33.32 15.65
CA LEU A 21 15.54 -34.43 15.18
C LEU A 21 16.40 -35.68 14.97
N THR A 22 16.00 -36.78 15.60
CA THR A 22 16.60 -38.09 15.36
C THR A 22 16.07 -38.71 14.06
N ILE A 23 16.74 -39.74 13.56
CA ILE A 23 16.23 -40.52 12.42
C ILE A 23 14.86 -41.14 12.76
N GLU A 24 14.69 -41.58 14.00
CA GLU A 24 13.42 -42.14 14.50
C GLU A 24 12.29 -41.10 14.49
N ASP A 25 12.57 -39.84 14.86
CA ASP A 25 11.58 -38.76 14.78
C ASP A 25 11.15 -38.51 13.32
N VAL A 26 12.11 -38.51 12.40
CA VAL A 26 11.86 -38.31 10.96
C VAL A 26 11.04 -39.47 10.38
N ASP A 27 11.38 -40.70 10.72
CA ASP A 27 10.67 -41.89 10.24
C ASP A 27 9.27 -41.99 10.85
N SER A 28 9.12 -41.63 12.13
CA SER A 28 7.81 -41.48 12.79
C SER A 28 6.96 -40.40 12.13
N PHE A 29 7.54 -39.26 11.77
CA PHE A 29 6.85 -38.18 11.08
C PHE A 29 6.38 -38.59 9.67
N LYS A 30 7.24 -39.28 8.91
CA LYS A 30 6.91 -39.79 7.56
C LYS A 30 5.81 -40.86 7.61
N SER A 31 5.88 -41.76 8.59
CA SER A 31 4.93 -42.88 8.74
C SER A 31 3.62 -42.48 9.44
N ALA A 32 3.53 -41.27 9.98
CA ALA A 32 2.32 -40.76 10.61
C ALA A 32 1.12 -40.77 9.63
N LYS A 33 -0.01 -41.30 10.11
CA LYS A 33 -1.22 -41.52 9.31
C LYS A 33 -1.98 -40.24 8.96
N ASP A 34 -1.81 -39.20 9.76
CA ASP A 34 -2.53 -37.93 9.65
C ASP A 34 -1.71 -36.74 10.17
N ASP A 35 -2.17 -35.54 9.85
CA ASP A 35 -1.50 -34.28 10.18
C ASP A 35 -1.50 -33.99 11.69
N ILE A 36 -2.49 -34.48 12.44
CA ILE A 36 -2.57 -34.29 13.89
C ILE A 36 -1.43 -35.07 14.57
N SER A 37 -1.20 -36.31 14.12
CA SER A 37 -0.11 -37.16 14.60
C SER A 37 1.24 -36.52 14.30
N ARG A 38 1.43 -35.94 13.11
CA ARG A 38 2.63 -35.17 12.74
C ARG A 38 2.86 -33.96 13.66
N ILE A 39 1.81 -33.20 13.95
CA ILE A 39 1.89 -32.04 14.85
C ILE A 39 2.32 -32.46 16.26
N ARG A 40 1.77 -33.56 16.78
CA ARG A 40 2.12 -34.08 18.11
C ARG A 40 3.60 -34.43 18.22
N ILE A 41 4.17 -35.08 17.19
CA ILE A 41 5.60 -35.40 17.13
C ILE A 41 6.45 -34.12 17.22
N MET A 42 6.07 -33.08 16.47
CA MET A 42 6.81 -31.82 16.44
C MET A 42 6.58 -30.92 17.66
N GLN A 43 5.55 -31.20 18.48
CA GLN A 43 5.13 -30.30 19.56
C GLN A 43 6.19 -30.15 20.65
N ASP A 44 6.84 -31.24 21.04
CA ASP A 44 7.85 -31.18 22.09
C ASP A 44 9.13 -30.48 21.63
N ILE A 45 9.46 -30.61 20.35
CA ILE A 45 10.56 -29.87 19.71
C ILE A 45 10.24 -28.38 19.63
N ALA A 46 8.99 -28.02 19.29
CA ALA A 46 8.56 -26.63 19.25
C ALA A 46 8.65 -25.94 20.63
N LYS A 47 8.41 -26.67 21.73
CA LYS A 47 8.58 -26.14 23.10
C LYS A 47 10.03 -25.82 23.46
N LEU A 48 11.01 -26.36 22.75
CA LEU A 48 12.43 -26.04 22.96
C LEU A 48 12.79 -24.65 22.44
N VAL A 49 11.94 -24.03 21.61
CA VAL A 49 12.14 -22.66 21.12
C VAL A 49 11.75 -21.69 22.25
N SER A 50 12.77 -21.15 22.93
CA SER A 50 12.57 -20.10 23.93
C SER A 50 12.09 -18.81 23.26
N ILE A 51 10.97 -18.27 23.75
CA ILE A 51 10.42 -16.99 23.28
C ILE A 51 10.67 -15.96 24.38
N GLY A 52 11.54 -14.98 24.10
CA GLY A 52 11.77 -13.85 24.99
C GLY A 52 10.55 -12.93 25.00
N ILE A 53 9.95 -12.71 26.16
CA ILE A 53 8.91 -11.70 26.32
C ILE A 53 9.62 -10.34 26.50
N PRO A 54 9.35 -9.34 25.65
CA PRO A 54 9.99 -8.05 25.77
C PRO A 54 9.66 -7.35 27.10
N GLU A 55 10.68 -6.86 27.80
CA GLU A 55 10.53 -6.14 29.08
C GLU A 55 9.99 -4.70 28.93
N ASP A 56 9.94 -4.16 27.71
CA ASP A 56 9.61 -2.76 27.51
C ASP A 56 8.12 -2.47 27.73
N ALA A 57 7.88 -1.49 28.62
CA ALA A 57 6.57 -1.04 29.03
C ALA A 57 5.68 -0.76 27.81
N GLY A 58 4.57 -1.49 27.73
CA GLY A 58 3.51 -1.31 26.74
C GLY A 58 2.90 0.08 26.89
N LYS A 59 1.72 0.15 27.50
CA LYS A 59 1.09 1.43 27.85
C LYS A 59 1.51 1.85 29.25
N ASP A 60 1.77 3.14 29.41
CA ASP A 60 2.26 3.73 30.65
C ASP A 60 1.75 5.18 30.75
N TYR A 61 1.02 5.46 31.83
CA TYR A 61 0.43 6.78 32.09
C TYR A 61 1.50 7.86 32.24
N MET A 62 2.58 7.59 32.99
CA MET A 62 3.63 8.56 33.28
C MET A 62 4.42 8.90 32.01
N VAL A 63 4.66 7.92 31.16
CA VAL A 63 5.28 8.14 29.84
C VAL A 63 4.37 9.01 28.95
N ALA A 64 3.07 8.72 28.90
CA ALA A 64 2.12 9.51 28.13
C ALA A 64 2.00 10.96 28.63
N GLU A 65 2.02 11.17 29.96
CA GLU A 65 2.01 12.50 30.58
C GLU A 65 3.30 13.28 30.32
N SER A 66 4.46 12.61 30.38
CA SER A 66 5.75 13.20 30.00
C SER A 66 5.74 13.68 28.55
N LYS A 67 5.22 12.85 27.63
CA LYS A 67 5.08 13.20 26.21
C LYS A 67 4.12 14.35 25.95
N LYS A 68 3.01 14.43 26.70
CA LYS A 68 2.13 15.61 26.69
C LYS A 68 2.90 16.87 27.06
N SER A 69 3.72 16.81 28.11
CA SER A 69 4.47 17.96 28.63
C SER A 69 5.56 18.41 27.66
N GLU A 70 6.30 17.47 27.07
CA GLU A 70 7.28 17.72 26.00
C GLU A 70 6.61 18.37 24.78
N GLY A 71 5.48 17.82 24.33
CA GLY A 71 4.71 18.38 23.23
C GLY A 71 4.23 19.80 23.49
N ASN A 72 3.77 20.11 24.71
CA ASN A 72 3.34 21.45 25.10
C ASN A 72 4.49 22.47 25.04
N GLN A 73 5.70 22.08 25.47
CA GLN A 73 6.89 22.94 25.37
C GLN A 73 7.24 23.25 23.92
N LEU A 74 7.22 22.23 23.05
CA LEU A 74 7.47 22.39 21.61
C LEU A 74 6.41 23.25 20.93
N PHE A 75 5.13 23.04 21.27
CA PHE A 75 4.03 23.86 20.78
C PHE A 75 4.20 25.33 21.17
N GLY A 76 4.58 25.62 22.42
CA GLY A 76 4.87 26.99 22.87
C GLY A 76 6.02 27.66 22.11
N ARG A 77 6.99 26.87 21.62
CA ARG A 77 8.08 27.31 20.74
C ARG A 77 7.69 27.37 19.26
N LYS A 78 6.44 27.09 18.92
CA LYS A 78 5.91 26.97 17.55
C LYS A 78 6.58 25.86 16.71
N ASP A 79 7.23 24.89 17.35
CA ASP A 79 7.72 23.68 16.69
C ASP A 79 6.59 22.64 16.59
N TYR A 80 5.63 22.94 15.72
CA TYR A 80 4.42 22.15 15.56
C TYR A 80 4.69 20.74 15.03
N LYS A 81 5.73 20.56 14.19
CA LYS A 81 6.08 19.26 13.61
C LYS A 81 6.53 18.28 14.70
N ASN A 82 7.40 18.72 15.61
CA ASN A 82 7.85 17.85 16.69
C ASN A 82 6.82 17.75 17.81
N ALA A 83 6.03 18.80 18.07
CA ALA A 83 4.89 18.71 18.99
C ALA A 83 3.90 17.61 18.59
N LEU A 84 3.54 17.51 17.29
CA LEU A 84 2.68 16.43 16.78
C LEU A 84 3.26 15.03 17.06
N LYS A 85 4.58 14.85 16.90
CA LYS A 85 5.25 13.57 17.18
C LYS A 85 5.09 13.20 18.65
N CYS A 86 5.38 14.14 19.56
CA CYS A 86 5.21 13.92 21.00
C CYS A 86 3.77 13.58 21.37
N TYR A 87 2.77 14.29 20.82
CA TYR A 87 1.37 13.97 21.10
C TYR A 87 0.97 12.59 20.55
N ASN A 88 1.39 12.22 19.34
CA ASN A 88 1.13 10.88 18.80
C ASN A 88 1.80 9.77 19.62
N GLU A 89 3.06 9.95 20.04
CA GLU A 89 3.75 9.02 20.93
C GLU A 89 3.03 8.89 22.28
N GLY A 90 2.57 10.02 22.85
CA GLY A 90 1.76 10.04 24.06
C GLY A 90 0.47 9.25 23.91
N ILE A 91 -0.26 9.43 22.80
CA ILE A 91 -1.50 8.71 22.49
C ILE A 91 -1.26 7.20 22.40
N ILE A 92 -0.17 6.77 21.75
CA ILE A 92 0.21 5.35 21.61
C ILE A 92 0.49 4.72 22.99
N LYS A 93 1.19 5.46 23.85
CA LYS A 93 1.56 5.03 25.20
C LYS A 93 0.47 5.17 26.24
N CYS A 94 -0.57 5.96 25.99
CA CYS A 94 -1.62 6.20 26.97
C CYS A 94 -2.42 4.92 27.26
N PRO A 95 -2.56 4.49 28.53
CA PRO A 95 -3.59 3.54 28.94
C PRO A 95 -5.00 4.07 28.62
N GLN A 96 -6.02 3.21 28.65
CA GLN A 96 -7.41 3.60 28.31
C GLN A 96 -8.46 2.97 29.23
N GLU A 97 -8.04 2.32 30.33
CA GLU A 97 -8.91 1.50 31.18
C GLU A 97 -9.73 2.37 32.15
N THR A 98 -9.12 3.36 32.76
CA THR A 98 -9.76 4.23 33.75
C THR A 98 -10.23 5.56 33.14
N VAL A 99 -11.14 6.25 33.84
CA VAL A 99 -11.57 7.63 33.47
C VAL A 99 -10.37 8.57 33.41
N LYS A 100 -9.44 8.45 34.36
CA LYS A 100 -8.20 9.26 34.40
C LYS A 100 -7.34 9.04 33.16
N ASP A 101 -7.25 7.80 32.70
CA ASP A 101 -6.48 7.47 31.49
C ASP A 101 -7.13 8.06 30.23
N ARG A 102 -8.46 7.92 30.12
CA ARG A 102 -9.22 8.49 28.99
C ARG A 102 -9.22 10.02 29.00
N GLU A 103 -9.23 10.65 30.17
CA GLU A 103 -9.04 12.10 30.31
C GLU A 103 -7.67 12.53 29.76
N LEU A 104 -6.58 11.84 30.13
CA LEU A 104 -5.25 12.13 29.56
C LEU A 104 -5.21 11.92 28.05
N LEU A 105 -5.81 10.83 27.54
CA LEU A 105 -5.90 10.53 26.11
C LEU A 105 -6.62 11.65 25.36
N THR A 106 -7.79 12.08 25.82
CA THR A 106 -8.55 13.14 25.16
C THR A 106 -7.85 14.49 25.23
N ILE A 107 -7.10 14.78 26.28
CA ILE A 107 -6.22 15.97 26.35
C ILE A 107 -5.10 15.89 25.31
N LEU A 108 -4.43 14.74 25.16
CA LEU A 108 -3.40 14.54 24.14
C LEU A 108 -3.95 14.73 22.72
N VAL A 109 -5.12 14.13 22.42
CA VAL A 109 -5.80 14.30 21.13
C VAL A 109 -6.23 15.76 20.93
N SER A 110 -6.72 16.43 21.97
CA SER A 110 -7.04 17.87 21.92
C SER A 110 -5.82 18.70 21.56
N ASN A 111 -4.65 18.43 22.16
CA ASN A 111 -3.41 19.16 21.89
C ASN A 111 -2.88 18.87 20.47
N ARG A 112 -3.01 17.62 20.00
CA ARG A 112 -2.77 17.26 18.59
C ARG A 112 -3.65 18.08 17.64
N SER A 113 -4.95 18.18 17.93
CA SER A 113 -5.90 18.95 17.11
C SER A 113 -5.59 20.46 17.14
N ALA A 114 -5.14 21.02 18.27
CA ALA A 114 -4.65 22.39 18.36
C ALA A 114 -3.44 22.63 17.44
N THR A 115 -2.55 21.64 17.37
CA THR A 115 -1.34 21.71 16.54
C THR A 115 -1.66 21.59 15.06
N ASN A 116 -2.60 20.71 14.70
CA ASN A 116 -3.12 20.62 13.33
C ASN A 116 -3.86 21.89 12.91
N PHE A 117 -4.54 22.58 13.84
CA PHE A 117 -5.18 23.87 13.56
C PHE A 117 -4.16 24.95 13.18
N GLU A 118 -3.06 25.07 13.93
CA GLU A 118 -1.95 25.98 13.60
C GLU A 118 -1.29 25.66 12.26
N LEU A 119 -1.26 24.38 11.89
CA LEU A 119 -0.79 23.89 10.59
C LEU A 119 -1.84 23.98 9.47
N GLN A 120 -3.01 24.59 9.73
CA GLN A 120 -4.12 24.75 8.78
C GLN A 120 -4.66 23.42 8.21
N LYS A 121 -4.48 22.31 8.95
CA LYS A 121 -4.99 20.98 8.60
C LYS A 121 -6.41 20.78 9.14
N TYR A 122 -7.36 21.62 8.75
CA TYR A 122 -8.68 21.71 9.38
C TYR A 122 -9.46 20.39 9.41
N ARG A 123 -9.38 19.56 8.36
CA ARG A 123 -10.04 18.24 8.37
C ARG A 123 -9.52 17.33 9.48
N ARG A 124 -8.21 17.33 9.69
CA ARG A 124 -7.55 16.55 10.75
C ARG A 124 -8.00 16.99 12.14
N VAL A 125 -8.22 18.29 12.31
CA VAL A 125 -8.76 18.86 13.55
C VAL A 125 -10.16 18.34 13.82
N LEU A 126 -11.04 18.31 12.80
CA LEU A 126 -12.39 17.79 12.93
C LEU A 126 -12.38 16.29 13.28
N ASP A 127 -11.55 15.49 12.62
CA ASP A 127 -11.43 14.05 12.91
C ASP A 127 -10.97 13.80 14.36
N ASP A 128 -10.03 14.60 14.88
CA ASP A 128 -9.60 14.53 16.29
C ASP A 128 -10.72 14.91 17.27
N ILE A 129 -11.52 15.94 16.97
CA ILE A 129 -12.63 16.38 17.82
C ILE A 129 -13.74 15.34 17.85
N ASP A 130 -14.06 14.73 16.71
CA ASP A 130 -15.04 13.66 16.63
C ASP A 130 -14.55 12.43 17.41
N TYR A 131 -13.25 12.12 17.35
CA TYR A 131 -12.65 11.05 18.16
C TYR A 131 -12.71 11.33 19.68
N ILE A 132 -12.44 12.57 20.11
CA ILE A 132 -12.59 12.97 21.52
C ILE A 132 -14.04 12.78 21.98
N THR A 133 -15.00 13.19 21.15
CA THR A 133 -16.43 13.06 21.44
C THR A 133 -16.84 11.59 21.56
N GLU A 134 -16.27 10.71 20.73
CA GLU A 134 -16.51 9.27 20.77
C GLU A 134 -15.92 8.58 22.01
N ILE A 135 -14.74 9.01 22.48
CA ILE A 135 -14.12 8.48 23.72
C ILE A 135 -14.89 8.96 24.95
N GLY A 136 -15.30 10.23 24.99
CA GLY A 136 -15.81 10.88 26.18
C GLY A 136 -14.70 11.29 27.15
N ASP A 137 -15.05 11.61 28.40
CA ASP A 137 -14.12 11.94 29.49
C ASP A 137 -13.17 13.13 29.25
N TYR A 138 -13.41 13.97 28.24
CA TYR A 138 -12.71 15.23 28.09
C TYR A 138 -13.16 16.23 29.18
N PRO A 139 -12.26 16.97 29.85
CA PRO A 139 -12.65 17.80 30.99
C PRO A 139 -13.69 18.86 30.62
N ASN A 140 -14.86 18.83 31.26
CA ASN A 140 -16.00 19.72 30.98
C ASN A 140 -15.62 21.21 30.92
N HIS A 141 -14.75 21.65 31.83
CA HIS A 141 -14.27 23.03 31.90
C HIS A 141 -13.38 23.47 30.72
N LEU A 142 -12.99 22.55 29.83
CA LEU A 142 -12.22 22.81 28.63
C LEU A 142 -13.04 22.63 27.34
N HIS A 143 -14.29 22.16 27.41
CA HIS A 143 -15.13 21.87 26.23
C HIS A 143 -15.25 23.06 25.28
N TYR A 144 -15.40 24.27 25.82
CA TYR A 144 -15.47 25.49 25.02
C TYR A 144 -14.27 25.66 24.07
N LYS A 145 -13.06 25.18 24.45
CA LYS A 145 -11.86 25.26 23.60
C LYS A 145 -11.96 24.34 22.38
N LEU A 146 -12.57 23.17 22.53
CA LEU A 146 -12.79 22.24 21.41
C LEU A 146 -13.82 22.80 20.43
N TRP A 147 -14.96 23.25 20.94
CA TRP A 147 -16.04 23.81 20.13
C TRP A 147 -15.62 25.08 19.39
N LEU A 148 -14.89 25.99 20.05
CA LEU A 148 -14.29 27.15 19.38
C LEU A 148 -13.36 26.74 18.24
N ARG A 149 -12.53 25.71 18.44
CA ARG A 149 -11.64 25.20 17.40
C ARG A 149 -12.43 24.56 16.25
N LYS A 150 -13.48 23.79 16.55
CA LYS A 150 -14.38 23.18 15.56
C LYS A 150 -15.07 24.24 14.70
N ALA A 151 -15.64 25.26 15.34
CA ALA A 151 -16.31 26.37 14.68
C ALA A 151 -15.37 27.11 13.73
N ARG A 152 -14.16 27.45 14.21
CA ARG A 152 -13.14 28.10 13.38
C ARG A 152 -12.67 27.23 12.21
N CYS A 153 -12.62 25.91 12.35
CA CYS A 153 -12.34 25.03 11.21
C CYS A 153 -13.45 25.14 10.16
N TYR A 154 -14.72 25.16 10.57
CA TYR A 154 -15.84 25.31 9.64
C TYR A 154 -15.88 26.69 8.97
N ASP A 155 -15.46 27.76 9.66
CA ASP A 155 -15.30 29.08 9.03
C ASP A 155 -14.27 29.05 7.91
N GLU A 156 -13.11 28.44 8.13
CA GLU A 156 -12.06 28.29 7.11
C GLU A 156 -12.53 27.41 5.94
N LEU A 157 -13.31 26.36 6.24
CA LEU A 157 -13.97 25.48 5.25
C LEU A 157 -15.24 26.08 4.64
N GLN A 158 -15.58 27.33 4.96
CA GLN A 158 -16.73 28.07 4.41
C GLN A 158 -18.10 27.41 4.68
N ASN A 159 -18.21 26.62 5.75
CA ASN A 159 -19.46 26.00 6.17
C ASN A 159 -20.10 26.78 7.32
N LYS A 160 -20.76 27.90 6.97
CA LYS A 160 -21.39 28.80 7.94
C LYS A 160 -22.40 28.12 8.87
N LYS A 161 -23.14 27.12 8.37
CA LYS A 161 -24.16 26.41 9.16
C LYS A 161 -23.48 25.65 10.32
N LEU A 162 -22.52 24.78 9.99
CA LEU A 162 -21.82 23.99 11.00
C LEU A 162 -20.91 24.85 11.89
N ALA A 163 -20.39 25.96 11.37
CA ALA A 163 -19.63 26.93 12.17
C ALA A 163 -20.50 27.52 13.29
N ASN A 164 -21.70 28.02 12.94
CA ASN A 164 -22.63 28.60 13.92
C ASN A 164 -23.10 27.56 14.95
N GLU A 165 -23.45 26.35 14.51
CA GLU A 165 -23.81 25.25 15.43
C GLU A 165 -22.68 24.97 16.43
N ALA A 166 -21.43 24.93 15.97
CA ALA A 166 -20.28 24.73 16.86
C ALA A 166 -19.99 25.96 17.75
N TYR A 167 -20.31 27.18 17.31
CA TYR A 167 -20.23 28.37 18.16
C TYR A 167 -21.27 28.36 19.26
N ASP A 168 -22.50 27.92 18.98
CA ASP A 168 -23.56 27.79 20.00
C ASP A 168 -23.14 26.80 21.10
N GLU A 169 -22.52 25.67 20.72
CA GLU A 169 -21.96 24.70 21.67
C GLU A 169 -20.77 25.28 22.48
N ALA A 170 -19.95 26.13 21.87
CA ALA A 170 -18.87 26.82 22.55
C ALA A 170 -19.39 27.76 23.64
N GLU A 171 -20.43 28.56 23.33
CA GLU A 171 -21.08 29.48 24.27
C GLU A 171 -21.73 28.73 25.42
N ASN A 172 -22.46 27.66 25.12
CA ASN A 172 -23.07 26.81 26.14
C ASN A 172 -22.02 26.19 27.08
N SER A 173 -20.88 25.79 26.53
CA SER A 173 -19.77 25.18 27.28
C SER A 173 -19.01 26.18 28.17
N LEU A 174 -19.04 27.49 27.88
CA LEU A 174 -18.35 28.50 28.69
C LEU A 174 -18.89 28.57 30.12
N LYS A 175 -20.16 28.20 30.35
CA LYS A 175 -20.80 28.12 31.68
C LYS A 175 -20.09 27.16 32.64
N ASN A 176 -19.44 26.14 32.09
CA ASN A 176 -18.71 25.13 32.86
C ASN A 176 -17.21 25.44 32.96
N SER A 177 -16.74 26.54 32.36
CA SER A 177 -15.32 26.89 32.32
C SER A 177 -14.80 27.38 33.68
N LYS A 178 -13.48 27.28 33.88
CA LYS A 178 -12.79 27.85 35.05
C LYS A 178 -12.26 29.27 34.79
N LEU A 179 -12.84 29.97 33.82
CA LEU A 179 -12.46 31.34 33.48
C LEU A 179 -13.12 32.33 34.44
N ASP A 180 -12.48 33.45 34.71
CA ASP A 180 -13.12 34.59 35.38
C ASP A 180 -14.19 35.23 34.48
N GLU A 181 -15.13 35.96 35.09
CA GLU A 181 -16.27 36.55 34.40
C GLU A 181 -15.85 37.43 33.21
N LYS A 182 -14.79 38.21 33.37
CA LYS A 182 -14.26 39.07 32.31
C LYS A 182 -13.72 38.24 31.15
N SER A 183 -12.94 37.19 31.42
CA SER A 183 -12.46 36.26 30.40
C SER A 183 -13.59 35.54 29.66
N VAL A 184 -14.70 35.22 30.34
CA VAL A 184 -15.90 34.66 29.68
C VAL A 184 -16.54 35.69 28.76
N GLU A 185 -16.71 36.94 29.21
CA GLU A 185 -17.27 38.03 28.41
C GLU A 185 -16.41 38.32 27.16
N ASP A 186 -15.08 38.33 27.32
CA ASP A 186 -14.14 38.53 26.22
C ASP A 186 -14.25 37.40 25.17
N LYS A 187 -14.44 36.15 25.62
CA LYS A 187 -14.66 35.01 24.71
C LYS A 187 -16.00 35.09 23.98
N MET A 188 -17.07 35.53 24.64
CA MET A 188 -18.37 35.75 23.99
C MET A 188 -18.27 36.82 22.90
N LYS A 189 -17.61 37.95 23.18
CA LYS A 189 -17.35 39.02 22.20
C LYS A 189 -16.50 38.53 21.03
N GLU A 190 -15.51 37.67 21.29
CA GLU A 190 -14.69 37.04 20.26
C GLU A 190 -15.53 36.13 19.33
N ILE A 191 -16.41 35.31 19.90
CA ILE A 191 -17.33 34.45 19.13
C ILE A 191 -18.24 35.29 18.23
N GLU A 192 -18.89 36.32 18.78
CA GLU A 192 -19.74 37.22 18.00
C GLU A 192 -18.99 37.88 16.84
N LYS A 193 -17.75 38.29 17.09
CA LYS A 193 -16.89 38.89 16.07
C LYS A 193 -16.63 37.90 14.94
N PHE A 194 -16.31 36.64 15.24
CA PHE A 194 -16.10 35.63 14.20
C PHE A 194 -17.38 35.33 13.41
N ARG A 195 -18.53 35.18 14.08
CA ARG A 195 -19.84 35.02 13.42
C ARG A 195 -20.13 36.15 12.43
N LYS A 196 -19.83 37.40 12.81
CA LYS A 196 -20.07 38.59 11.98
C LYS A 196 -19.09 38.73 10.82
N GLN A 197 -17.81 38.40 11.05
CA GLN A 197 -16.78 38.52 10.01
C GLN A 197 -17.02 37.54 8.87
N GLY A 198 -17.54 36.34 9.15
CA GLY A 198 -17.73 35.29 8.15
C GLY A 198 -16.41 34.90 7.45
N SER A 199 -16.43 33.86 6.63
CA SER A 199 -15.23 33.38 5.94
C SER A 199 -14.57 34.50 5.10
N ARG A 200 -13.24 34.62 5.19
CA ARG A 200 -12.46 35.49 4.30
C ARG A 200 -12.61 35.04 2.85
N CYS A 201 -12.58 35.97 1.89
CA CYS A 201 -12.51 35.65 0.47
C CYS A 201 -11.18 34.92 0.18
N VAL A 202 -11.27 33.69 -0.32
CA VAL A 202 -10.10 32.84 -0.59
C VAL A 202 -9.79 32.84 -2.09
N ASN A 203 -8.50 32.88 -2.43
CA ASN A 203 -8.02 32.84 -3.81
C ASN A 203 -8.38 31.46 -4.47
N PRO A 204 -8.66 31.36 -5.78
CA PRO A 204 -9.13 30.12 -6.41
C PRO A 204 -8.20 28.90 -6.22
N LYS A 205 -6.89 29.11 -6.08
CA LYS A 205 -5.90 28.04 -5.82
C LYS A 205 -6.03 27.44 -4.41
N GLN A 206 -6.39 28.24 -3.41
CA GLN A 206 -6.61 27.77 -2.03
C GLN A 206 -7.97 27.09 -1.87
N LYS A 207 -8.96 27.46 -2.69
CA LYS A 207 -10.29 26.82 -2.72
C LYS A 207 -10.21 25.30 -2.96
N LYS A 208 -9.29 24.87 -3.82
CA LYS A 208 -9.04 23.44 -4.12
C LYS A 208 -8.47 22.64 -2.94
N GLN A 209 -7.87 23.32 -1.97
CA GLN A 209 -7.31 22.74 -0.74
C GLN A 209 -8.35 22.69 0.41
N LEU A 210 -9.41 23.47 0.29
CA LEU A 210 -10.52 23.64 1.24
C LEU A 210 -11.79 22.88 0.82
N GLU A 211 -11.91 22.52 -0.46
CA GLU A 211 -12.94 21.61 -0.93
C GLU A 211 -12.79 20.27 -0.21
N LEU A 212 -13.88 19.79 0.40
CA LEU A 212 -13.98 18.40 0.84
C LEU A 212 -13.62 17.56 -0.37
N GLU A 213 -12.42 16.96 -0.39
CA GLU A 213 -12.10 16.01 -1.45
C GLU A 213 -13.23 14.99 -1.42
N PRO A 214 -14.01 14.87 -2.51
CA PRO A 214 -14.99 13.82 -2.58
C PRO A 214 -14.20 12.54 -2.32
N VAL A 215 -14.66 11.74 -1.35
CA VAL A 215 -14.18 10.37 -1.21
C VAL A 215 -14.23 9.81 -2.61
N PHE A 216 -13.07 9.56 -3.21
CA PHE A 216 -12.93 9.25 -4.63
C PHE A 216 -14.12 8.37 -5.02
N PHE A 217 -15.01 8.89 -5.87
CA PHE A 217 -15.96 8.03 -6.56
C PHE A 217 -15.09 7.24 -7.55
N GLU A 218 -14.34 6.27 -7.03
CA GLU A 218 -13.75 5.21 -7.83
C GLU A 218 -14.93 4.62 -8.60
N GLU A 219 -14.86 4.64 -9.93
CA GLU A 219 -15.71 3.76 -10.72
C GLU A 219 -15.56 2.37 -10.11
N ARG A 220 -16.67 1.82 -9.59
CA ARG A 220 -16.65 0.50 -8.97
C ARG A 220 -16.10 -0.48 -10.01
N PHE A 221 -14.99 -1.13 -9.67
CA PHE A 221 -14.43 -2.19 -10.50
C PHE A 221 -15.53 -3.22 -10.81
N ARG A 222 -15.76 -3.46 -12.10
CA ARG A 222 -16.71 -4.46 -12.58
C ARG A 222 -15.95 -5.71 -12.98
N GLY A 223 -15.99 -6.72 -12.12
CA GLY A 223 -15.44 -8.03 -12.42
C GLY A 223 -16.35 -8.86 -13.33
N GLY A 224 -15.82 -9.99 -13.79
CA GLY A 224 -16.60 -11.02 -14.48
C GLY A 224 -17.46 -11.85 -13.53
N ASP A 225 -18.35 -12.66 -14.10
CA ASP A 225 -19.29 -13.50 -13.33
C ASP A 225 -18.59 -14.63 -12.57
N GLU A 226 -17.61 -15.28 -13.21
CA GLU A 226 -16.86 -16.38 -12.60
C GLU A 226 -15.75 -15.86 -11.68
N PHE A 227 -15.00 -14.85 -12.14
CA PHE A 227 -13.89 -14.24 -11.42
C PHE A 227 -14.17 -12.76 -11.15
N VAL A 228 -14.90 -12.50 -10.05
CA VAL A 228 -15.33 -11.13 -9.65
C VAL A 228 -14.19 -10.15 -9.40
N ALA A 229 -12.97 -10.65 -9.18
CA ALA A 229 -11.78 -9.82 -9.01
C ALA A 229 -11.09 -9.46 -10.33
N ALA A 230 -11.42 -10.12 -11.45
CA ALA A 230 -10.82 -9.89 -12.77
C ALA A 230 -11.84 -9.29 -13.73
N ILE A 231 -11.40 -8.47 -14.69
CA ILE A 231 -12.31 -7.92 -15.71
C ILE A 231 -12.93 -9.06 -16.56
N PRO A 232 -14.13 -8.85 -17.14
CA PRO A 232 -14.80 -9.87 -17.97
C PRO A 232 -13.99 -10.32 -19.20
N LYS A 233 -12.96 -9.57 -19.59
CA LYS A 233 -12.06 -9.87 -20.72
C LYS A 233 -10.96 -10.89 -20.39
N ILE A 234 -11.00 -11.50 -19.21
CA ILE A 234 -10.01 -12.48 -18.75
C ILE A 234 -10.70 -13.81 -18.48
N ALA A 235 -10.22 -14.87 -19.13
CA ALA A 235 -10.57 -16.25 -18.82
C ALA A 235 -9.41 -16.94 -18.12
N ILE A 236 -9.72 -17.85 -17.19
CA ILE A 236 -8.73 -18.77 -16.63
C ILE A 236 -8.79 -20.08 -17.40
N GLN A 237 -7.68 -20.47 -17.99
CA GLN A 237 -7.51 -21.75 -18.66
C GLN A 237 -6.53 -22.64 -17.90
N GLN A 238 -6.47 -23.90 -18.29
CA GLN A 238 -5.54 -24.86 -17.73
C GLN A 238 -5.01 -25.79 -18.82
N ASP A 239 -3.70 -26.02 -18.80
CA ASP A 239 -3.06 -27.05 -19.61
C ASP A 239 -2.09 -27.89 -18.75
N SER A 240 -1.56 -28.97 -19.32
CA SER A 240 -0.62 -29.87 -18.64
C SER A 240 0.79 -29.30 -18.49
N TYR A 241 1.07 -28.16 -19.11
CA TYR A 241 2.39 -27.57 -19.24
C TYR A 241 2.64 -26.47 -18.22
N GLN A 242 1.75 -25.48 -18.12
CA GLN A 242 1.83 -24.32 -17.22
C GLN A 242 0.80 -24.34 -16.08
N GLY A 243 -0.01 -25.39 -16.01
CA GLY A 243 -1.11 -25.47 -15.06
C GLY A 243 -2.17 -24.42 -15.40
N ARG A 244 -2.65 -23.68 -14.40
CA ARG A 244 -3.68 -22.65 -14.59
C ARG A 244 -3.05 -21.32 -15.01
N TYR A 245 -3.61 -20.67 -16.01
CA TYR A 245 -3.14 -19.38 -16.52
C TYR A 245 -4.31 -18.49 -16.92
N ALA A 246 -4.08 -17.17 -16.84
CA ALA A 246 -5.03 -16.16 -17.29
C ALA A 246 -4.80 -15.84 -18.77
N MET A 247 -5.85 -15.72 -19.56
CA MET A 247 -5.77 -15.35 -20.97
C MET A 247 -6.80 -14.27 -21.29
N ALA A 248 -6.42 -13.35 -22.16
CA ALA A 248 -7.32 -12.34 -22.69
C ALA A 248 -8.25 -12.98 -23.73
N ILE A 249 -9.55 -12.77 -23.60
CA ILE A 249 -10.55 -13.21 -24.60
C ILE A 249 -10.89 -12.11 -25.61
N GLU A 250 -10.41 -10.89 -25.36
CA GLU A 250 -10.54 -9.72 -26.21
C GLU A 250 -9.28 -8.86 -26.12
N ASP A 251 -9.11 -7.93 -27.05
CA ASP A 251 -8.09 -6.89 -26.95
C ASP A 251 -8.30 -6.02 -25.69
N ILE A 252 -7.20 -5.85 -24.93
CA ILE A 252 -7.13 -5.05 -23.71
C ILE A 252 -6.08 -3.93 -23.90
N PRO A 253 -6.50 -2.65 -23.84
CA PRO A 253 -5.58 -1.50 -23.93
C PRO A 253 -4.59 -1.44 -22.77
N ALA A 254 -3.44 -0.79 -22.98
CA ALA A 254 -2.52 -0.47 -21.89
C ALA A 254 -3.20 0.46 -20.85
N GLY A 255 -2.79 0.34 -19.59
CA GLY A 255 -3.33 1.14 -18.48
C GLY A 255 -4.62 0.58 -17.84
N THR A 256 -5.30 -0.36 -18.52
CA THR A 256 -6.48 -1.05 -18.01
C THR A 256 -6.19 -1.74 -16.67
N THR A 257 -7.05 -1.54 -15.68
CA THR A 257 -7.03 -2.36 -14.45
C THR A 257 -7.59 -3.74 -14.78
N LEU A 258 -6.75 -4.77 -14.72
CA LEU A 258 -7.06 -6.15 -15.04
C LEU A 258 -7.70 -6.88 -13.85
N VAL A 259 -7.18 -6.63 -12.65
CA VAL A 259 -7.62 -7.27 -11.41
C VAL A 259 -7.69 -6.24 -10.29
N GLU A 260 -8.77 -6.29 -9.51
CA GLU A 260 -8.92 -5.63 -8.21
C GLU A 260 -9.34 -6.69 -7.18
N GLU A 261 -8.44 -7.02 -6.26
CA GLU A 261 -8.69 -8.06 -5.26
C GLU A 261 -8.44 -7.55 -3.84
N THR A 262 -9.40 -7.81 -2.94
CA THR A 262 -9.17 -7.62 -1.51
C THR A 262 -8.40 -8.84 -0.98
N PRO A 263 -7.22 -8.69 -0.36
CA PRO A 263 -6.43 -9.82 0.07
C PRO A 263 -7.19 -10.59 1.15
N TYR A 264 -7.09 -11.92 1.09
CA TYR A 264 -7.60 -12.78 2.17
C TYR A 264 -6.95 -12.43 3.50
N CYS A 265 -5.64 -12.16 3.49
CA CYS A 265 -4.88 -11.74 4.66
C CYS A 265 -3.80 -10.72 4.24
N SER A 266 -3.66 -9.67 5.04
CA SER A 266 -2.58 -8.69 4.92
C SER A 266 -2.04 -8.34 6.30
N VAL A 267 -0.75 -8.05 6.39
CA VAL A 267 -0.03 -7.66 7.62
C VAL A 267 0.89 -6.49 7.32
N VAL A 268 1.11 -5.61 8.30
CA VAL A 268 2.10 -4.52 8.22
C VAL A 268 3.40 -5.03 8.84
N ASP A 269 4.54 -4.77 8.19
CA ASP A 269 5.84 -5.14 8.74
C ASP A 269 6.20 -4.29 9.98
N SER A 270 7.22 -4.74 10.73
CA SER A 270 7.62 -4.12 12.00
C SER A 270 8.04 -2.66 11.87
N ASN A 271 8.63 -2.26 10.74
CA ASN A 271 9.14 -0.89 10.56
C ASN A 271 8.01 0.11 10.34
N HIS A 272 6.86 -0.37 9.85
CA HIS A 272 5.69 0.46 9.54
C HIS A 272 4.53 0.26 10.52
N ALA A 273 4.71 -0.54 11.58
CA ALA A 273 3.63 -0.89 12.50
C ALA A 273 2.99 0.32 13.22
N LEU A 274 3.79 1.37 13.42
CA LEU A 274 3.40 2.65 14.04
C LEU A 274 3.32 3.82 13.04
N THR A 275 3.32 3.54 11.74
CA THR A 275 3.18 4.56 10.68
C THR A 275 2.05 4.25 9.69
N ASN A 276 1.62 3.00 9.64
CA ASN A 276 0.53 2.52 8.80
C ASN A 276 -0.58 1.85 9.62
N CYS A 277 -1.81 1.94 9.14
CA CYS A 277 -2.97 1.36 9.78
C CYS A 277 -2.92 -0.17 9.66
N GLN A 278 -3.05 -0.88 10.78
CA GLN A 278 -3.02 -2.35 10.77
C GLN A 278 -4.20 -3.02 10.06
N ASN A 279 -5.29 -2.28 9.82
CA ASN A 279 -6.48 -2.81 9.16
C ASN A 279 -6.46 -2.54 7.66
N CYS A 280 -6.37 -1.27 7.27
CA CYS A 280 -6.48 -0.86 5.86
C CYS A 280 -5.15 -0.55 5.20
N LEU A 281 -4.02 -0.69 5.89
CA LEU A 281 -2.64 -0.42 5.41
C LEU A 281 -2.35 1.04 5.02
N ALA A 282 -3.35 1.92 5.10
CA ALA A 282 -3.20 3.33 4.82
C ALA A 282 -2.20 3.98 5.78
N SER A 283 -1.46 4.95 5.27
CA SER A 283 -0.63 5.85 6.07
C SER A 283 -1.44 6.52 7.19
N VAL A 284 -0.83 6.67 8.37
CA VAL A 284 -1.51 7.25 9.54
C VAL A 284 -0.75 8.48 10.05
N GLU A 285 -1.32 9.65 9.82
CA GLU A 285 -0.89 10.91 10.48
C GLU A 285 -1.56 11.09 11.85
N LEU A 286 -2.83 10.72 11.96
CA LEU A 286 -3.62 10.78 13.19
C LEU A 286 -3.74 9.38 13.77
N ALA A 287 -2.78 9.02 14.61
CA ALA A 287 -2.78 7.72 15.26
C ALA A 287 -4.01 7.57 16.18
N ILE A 288 -4.77 6.51 15.95
CA ILE A 288 -5.67 5.92 16.95
C ILE A 288 -4.97 4.68 17.49
N ALA A 289 -4.66 4.70 18.77
CA ALA A 289 -3.94 3.63 19.43
C ALA A 289 -4.87 2.46 19.76
N CYS A 290 -4.34 1.23 19.74
CA CYS A 290 -4.99 0.10 20.40
C CYS A 290 -5.21 0.45 21.90
N PRO A 291 -6.32 0.03 22.53
CA PRO A 291 -6.51 0.22 23.98
C PRO A 291 -5.58 -0.62 24.84
N ASN A 292 -5.10 -1.76 24.33
CA ASN A 292 -4.38 -2.77 25.13
C ASN A 292 -2.86 -2.77 24.89
N CYS A 293 -2.39 -2.57 23.66
CA CYS A 293 -0.97 -2.57 23.33
C CYS A 293 -0.49 -1.23 22.76
N SER A 294 0.83 -1.00 22.78
CA SER A 294 1.47 0.19 22.21
C SER A 294 2.17 -0.10 20.87
N ASP A 295 1.86 -1.23 20.25
CA ASP A 295 2.70 -1.79 19.17
C ASP A 295 2.15 -1.49 17.78
N ILE A 296 0.91 -1.02 17.73
CA ILE A 296 0.18 -0.78 16.50
C ILE A 296 -0.72 0.45 16.56
N ILE A 297 -1.10 0.96 15.39
CA ILE A 297 -2.04 2.07 15.25
C ILE A 297 -3.08 1.84 14.14
N PHE A 298 -4.12 2.66 14.18
CA PHE A 298 -5.20 2.71 13.21
C PHE A 298 -5.45 4.12 12.71
N CYS A 299 -6.05 4.25 11.52
CA CYS A 299 -6.44 5.55 10.97
C CYS A 299 -7.82 6.04 11.43
N SER A 300 -8.65 5.16 11.99
CA SER A 300 -10.03 5.44 12.40
C SER A 300 -10.48 4.47 13.50
N THR A 301 -11.46 4.87 14.31
CA THR A 301 -12.10 4.01 15.31
C THR A 301 -12.78 2.81 14.64
N HIS A 302 -13.32 3.01 13.43
CA HIS A 302 -13.83 1.93 12.59
C HIS A 302 -12.75 0.87 12.28
N CYS A 303 -11.58 1.27 11.80
CA CYS A 303 -10.48 0.33 11.53
C CYS A 303 -9.98 -0.37 12.80
N SER A 304 -9.92 0.34 13.93
CA SER A 304 -9.57 -0.25 15.24
C SER A 304 -10.57 -1.33 15.68
N ARG A 305 -11.88 -1.03 15.58
CA ARG A 305 -12.96 -1.99 15.91
C ARG A 305 -12.96 -3.19 14.99
N MET A 306 -12.83 -2.97 13.67
CA MET A 306 -12.76 -4.05 12.70
C MET A 306 -11.60 -4.99 13.01
N ALA A 307 -10.38 -4.44 13.13
CA ALA A 307 -9.19 -5.23 13.41
C ALA A 307 -9.34 -6.02 14.71
N THR A 308 -9.78 -5.38 15.79
CA THR A 308 -10.03 -6.03 17.09
C THR A 308 -11.00 -7.20 16.95
N LYS A 309 -12.09 -7.02 16.21
CA LYS A 309 -13.10 -8.07 15.99
C LYS A 309 -12.59 -9.22 15.12
N THR A 310 -11.71 -8.96 14.15
CA THR A 310 -11.36 -9.96 13.12
C THR A 310 -10.03 -10.68 13.33
N PHE A 311 -8.99 -9.99 13.83
CA PHE A 311 -7.66 -10.60 13.96
C PHE A 311 -6.87 -10.06 15.16
N HIS A 312 -6.93 -8.76 15.41
CA HIS A 312 -6.08 -8.11 16.41
C HIS A 312 -6.46 -8.49 17.83
N GLY A 313 -7.73 -8.80 18.12
CA GLY A 313 -8.13 -9.28 19.45
C GLY A 313 -7.37 -10.55 19.88
N ILE A 314 -6.99 -11.40 18.92
CA ILE A 314 -6.17 -12.59 19.16
C ILE A 314 -4.69 -12.25 19.11
N GLU A 315 -4.27 -11.40 18.17
CA GLU A 315 -2.85 -11.07 17.95
C GLU A 315 -2.27 -10.02 18.91
N CYS A 316 -3.11 -9.37 19.72
CA CYS A 316 -2.73 -8.26 20.57
C CYS A 316 -1.60 -8.65 21.54
N GLY A 317 -0.47 -7.93 21.47
CA GLY A 317 0.74 -8.21 22.25
C GLY A 317 1.68 -9.24 21.62
N TYR A 318 1.22 -10.11 20.72
CA TYR A 318 2.08 -11.12 20.08
C TYR A 318 2.96 -10.55 18.97
N GLN A 319 2.48 -9.57 18.21
CA GLN A 319 3.23 -9.02 17.06
C GLN A 319 4.64 -8.56 17.44
N LYS A 320 4.77 -7.84 18.55
CA LYS A 320 6.05 -7.36 19.06
C LYS A 320 6.94 -8.49 19.57
N VAL A 321 6.36 -9.46 20.26
CA VAL A 321 7.07 -10.66 20.72
C VAL A 321 7.67 -11.39 19.52
N LEU A 322 6.86 -11.66 18.49
CA LEU A 322 7.31 -12.34 17.27
C LEU A 322 8.49 -11.61 16.62
N PHE A 323 8.35 -10.31 16.35
CA PHE A 323 9.41 -9.54 15.69
C PHE A 323 10.69 -9.41 16.52
N LYS A 324 10.59 -9.19 17.84
CA LYS A 324 11.78 -9.11 18.70
C LYS A 324 12.53 -10.44 18.82
N ASN A 325 11.84 -11.56 18.62
CA ASN A 325 12.46 -12.88 18.57
C ASN A 325 12.95 -13.26 17.16
N GLY A 326 12.94 -12.34 16.19
CA GLY A 326 13.47 -12.57 14.84
C GLY A 326 12.49 -13.22 13.88
N ALA A 327 11.21 -13.36 14.24
CA ALA A 327 10.21 -13.91 13.34
C ALA A 327 9.98 -12.97 12.15
N SER A 328 9.87 -13.54 10.94
CA SER A 328 9.56 -12.77 9.74
C SER A 328 8.09 -12.35 9.71
N VAL A 329 7.77 -11.35 8.88
CA VAL A 329 6.39 -10.94 8.60
C VAL A 329 5.49 -12.10 8.14
N ASN A 330 6.07 -13.14 7.53
CA ASN A 330 5.34 -14.33 7.09
C ASN A 330 4.79 -15.14 8.28
N CYS A 331 5.48 -15.15 9.43
CA CYS A 331 4.98 -15.82 10.63
C CYS A 331 3.71 -15.15 11.16
N LEU A 332 3.68 -13.82 11.17
CA LEU A 332 2.48 -13.06 11.54
C LEU A 332 1.35 -13.26 10.53
N MET A 333 1.68 -13.32 9.24
CA MET A 333 0.70 -13.61 8.18
C MET A 333 0.10 -15.01 8.35
N ALA A 334 0.91 -16.03 8.65
CA ALA A 334 0.46 -17.38 8.90
C ALA A 334 -0.45 -17.45 10.15
N LEU A 335 -0.03 -16.81 11.25
CA LEU A 335 -0.85 -16.69 12.46
C LEU A 335 -2.22 -16.09 12.13
N ARG A 336 -2.23 -14.95 11.43
CA ARG A 336 -3.45 -14.25 11.02
C ARG A 336 -4.35 -15.11 10.13
N ILE A 337 -3.78 -15.79 9.14
CA ILE A 337 -4.53 -16.71 8.26
C ILE A 337 -5.27 -17.77 9.09
N ILE A 338 -4.59 -18.36 10.07
CA ILE A 338 -5.13 -19.45 10.89
C ILE A 338 -6.15 -18.95 11.93
N THR A 339 -5.93 -17.78 12.53
CA THR A 339 -6.77 -17.28 13.64
C THR A 339 -8.03 -16.55 13.18
N GLN A 340 -8.09 -16.11 11.93
CA GLN A 340 -9.27 -15.40 11.38
C GLN A 340 -10.52 -16.28 11.20
N LYS A 341 -10.39 -17.61 11.23
CA LYS A 341 -11.50 -18.56 11.02
C LYS A 341 -11.41 -19.74 12.00
N PRO A 342 -12.54 -20.34 12.42
CA PRO A 342 -12.51 -21.52 13.26
C PRO A 342 -11.99 -22.75 12.50
N LEU A 343 -11.44 -23.74 13.22
CA LEU A 343 -10.91 -24.99 12.63
C LEU A 343 -11.91 -25.67 11.66
N LYS A 344 -13.20 -25.70 12.01
CA LYS A 344 -14.26 -26.29 11.18
C LYS A 344 -14.30 -25.69 9.77
N PHE A 345 -14.10 -24.38 9.64
CA PHE A 345 -14.06 -23.71 8.33
C PHE A 345 -12.94 -24.29 7.44
N PHE A 346 -11.75 -24.50 7.98
CA PHE A 346 -10.62 -25.05 7.23
C PHE A 346 -10.82 -26.52 6.87
N LEU A 347 -11.36 -27.33 7.79
CA LEU A 347 -11.69 -28.73 7.51
C LEU A 347 -12.75 -28.85 6.39
N ASP A 348 -13.79 -28.01 6.42
CA ASP A 348 -14.80 -27.96 5.38
C ASP A 348 -14.19 -27.53 4.02
N LYS A 349 -13.29 -26.53 4.04
CA LYS A 349 -12.59 -26.08 2.83
C LYS A 349 -11.61 -27.12 2.28
N ARG A 350 -10.90 -27.87 3.13
CA ARG A 350 -10.03 -28.99 2.72
C ARG A 350 -10.80 -29.99 1.86
N ASN A 351 -12.02 -30.32 2.27
CA ASN A 351 -12.87 -31.24 1.52
C ASN A 351 -13.32 -30.65 0.18
N LYS A 352 -13.76 -29.38 0.17
CA LYS A 352 -14.20 -28.68 -1.06
C LYS A 352 -13.06 -28.45 -2.05
N LEU A 353 -11.84 -28.26 -1.55
CA LEU A 353 -10.66 -27.99 -2.36
C LEU A 353 -9.88 -29.25 -2.71
N LYS A 354 -10.33 -30.44 -2.29
CA LYS A 354 -9.58 -31.69 -2.45
C LYS A 354 -9.19 -31.97 -3.91
N ASP A 355 -10.06 -31.66 -4.86
CA ASP A 355 -9.76 -31.83 -6.29
C ASP A 355 -8.77 -30.78 -6.83
N TYR A 356 -8.72 -29.59 -6.21
CA TYR A 356 -7.75 -28.53 -6.53
C TYR A 356 -6.41 -28.71 -5.81
N MET A 357 -6.36 -29.56 -4.77
CA MET A 357 -5.15 -29.89 -4.00
C MET A 357 -4.45 -31.17 -4.51
N LYS A 358 -4.95 -31.79 -5.59
CA LYS A 358 -4.23 -32.88 -6.26
C LYS A 358 -2.92 -32.30 -6.78
N ASP A 359 -1.82 -32.86 -6.30
CA ASP A 359 -0.48 -32.43 -6.65
C ASP A 359 -0.24 -32.68 -8.15
N SER A 360 -0.50 -31.67 -8.98
CA SER A 360 -0.22 -31.69 -10.40
C SER A 360 1.23 -31.27 -10.66
N CYS A 361 2.17 -31.67 -9.79
CA CYS A 361 3.62 -31.55 -9.99
C CYS A 361 4.09 -32.37 -11.20
N LYS A 362 3.69 -31.94 -12.39
CA LYS A 362 4.55 -31.92 -13.56
C LYS A 362 4.82 -30.44 -13.82
N LYS A 363 6.08 -30.08 -13.55
CA LYS A 363 6.68 -28.76 -13.73
C LYS A 363 6.31 -28.19 -15.11
N ASN A 364 6.06 -26.87 -15.22
CA ASN A 364 6.74 -25.95 -16.14
C ASN A 364 6.04 -24.58 -16.39
N VAL A 365 6.86 -23.63 -16.89
CA VAL A 365 6.72 -22.36 -17.67
C VAL A 365 5.56 -21.37 -17.50
N VAL A 366 5.91 -20.09 -17.34
CA VAL A 366 5.01 -18.91 -17.40
C VAL A 366 5.69 -17.78 -18.22
N ARG A 367 4.99 -17.03 -19.09
CA ARG A 367 5.51 -15.85 -19.86
C ARG A 367 5.14 -14.52 -19.15
N LYS A 368 5.15 -13.28 -19.72
CA LYS A 368 5.07 -11.98 -18.93
C LYS A 368 4.33 -10.78 -19.59
N LYS A 369 3.37 -10.07 -18.91
CA LYS A 369 2.60 -8.88 -19.40
C LYS A 369 2.04 -7.82 -18.38
N VAL A 370 2.05 -8.01 -17.06
CA VAL A 370 1.31 -7.13 -16.10
C VAL A 370 2.16 -6.51 -15.00
N TYR A 371 1.63 -5.49 -14.31
CA TYR A 371 2.23 -4.83 -13.14
C TYR A 371 1.25 -4.76 -11.96
N ARG A 372 1.75 -4.93 -10.72
CA ARG A 372 0.95 -5.01 -9.49
C ARG A 372 1.34 -3.96 -8.48
N TYR A 373 0.36 -3.31 -7.86
CA TYR A 373 0.53 -2.39 -6.73
C TYR A 373 -0.68 -2.46 -5.78
N ASN A 374 -0.55 -1.96 -4.56
CA ASN A 374 -1.61 -2.07 -3.55
C ASN A 374 -2.13 -0.68 -3.13
N ILE A 375 -3.43 -0.46 -3.22
CA ILE A 375 -4.12 0.72 -2.67
C ILE A 375 -4.89 0.27 -1.44
N ARG A 376 -4.51 0.74 -0.25
CA ARG A 376 -5.06 0.28 1.03
C ARG A 376 -4.99 -1.26 1.12
N ASN A 377 -6.11 -1.92 1.36
CA ASN A 377 -6.26 -3.36 1.34
C ASN A 377 -6.81 -3.86 -0.02
N LYS A 378 -6.47 -3.23 -1.14
CA LYS A 378 -6.79 -3.74 -2.48
C LYS A 378 -5.51 -3.94 -3.27
N MET A 379 -5.36 -5.12 -3.85
CA MET A 379 -4.34 -5.45 -4.83
C MET A 379 -4.87 -5.09 -6.21
N ILE A 380 -4.11 -4.25 -6.94
CA ILE A 380 -4.45 -3.75 -8.25
C ILE A 380 -3.43 -4.29 -9.25
N VAL A 381 -3.91 -4.98 -10.29
CA VAL A 381 -3.09 -5.40 -11.43
C VAL A 381 -3.47 -4.53 -12.62
N LYS A 382 -2.49 -3.88 -13.24
CA LYS A 382 -2.67 -3.07 -14.46
C LYS A 382 -1.89 -3.64 -15.64
N ALA A 383 -2.49 -3.51 -16.83
CA ALA A 383 -1.80 -3.76 -18.09
C ALA A 383 -0.75 -2.66 -18.32
N ILE A 384 0.51 -3.05 -18.57
CA ILE A 384 1.63 -2.13 -18.87
C ILE A 384 2.07 -2.20 -20.33
N LYS A 385 1.20 -2.70 -21.19
CA LYS A 385 1.26 -2.75 -22.65
C LYS A 385 -0.09 -3.25 -23.19
N PRO A 386 -0.40 -3.05 -24.48
CA PRO A 386 -1.54 -3.71 -25.11
C PRO A 386 -1.45 -5.23 -24.97
N ILE A 387 -2.58 -5.87 -24.74
CA ILE A 387 -2.74 -7.33 -24.69
C ILE A 387 -3.77 -7.71 -25.74
N LYS A 388 -3.43 -8.60 -26.67
CA LYS A 388 -4.32 -9.02 -27.74
C LYS A 388 -5.28 -10.12 -27.29
N ALA A 389 -6.40 -10.30 -27.99
CA ALA A 389 -7.18 -11.52 -27.82
C ALA A 389 -6.28 -12.77 -27.97
N ASP A 390 -6.57 -13.81 -27.20
CA ASP A 390 -5.82 -15.06 -27.09
C ASP A 390 -4.41 -14.94 -26.50
N ASP A 391 -4.02 -13.74 -26.08
CA ASP A 391 -2.78 -13.56 -25.35
C ASP A 391 -2.90 -14.03 -23.91
N ILE A 392 -1.98 -14.89 -23.51
CA ILE A 392 -1.81 -15.22 -22.09
C ILE A 392 -1.31 -13.99 -21.33
N ILE A 393 -1.93 -13.74 -20.19
CA ILE A 393 -1.67 -12.65 -19.25
C ILE A 393 -0.77 -13.17 -18.13
N TYR A 394 0.25 -12.40 -17.80
CA TYR A 394 1.32 -12.91 -16.97
C TYR A 394 1.98 -11.84 -16.11
N GLU A 395 2.53 -12.19 -14.95
CA GLU A 395 3.27 -11.29 -14.05
C GLU A 395 4.78 -11.62 -13.99
N ASN A 396 5.58 -10.72 -13.41
CA ASN A 396 7.01 -10.93 -13.20
C ASN A 396 7.31 -11.36 -11.74
N TYR A 397 7.97 -12.50 -11.55
CA TYR A 397 8.37 -13.05 -10.24
C TYR A 397 9.65 -12.43 -9.63
N GLY A 398 10.10 -11.29 -10.14
CA GLY A 398 11.30 -10.56 -9.69
C GLY A 398 12.31 -10.29 -10.81
N PRO A 399 12.84 -11.30 -11.52
CA PRO A 399 13.98 -11.10 -12.41
C PRO A 399 13.63 -10.33 -13.70
N LEU A 400 14.36 -9.25 -13.99
CA LEU A 400 14.11 -8.32 -15.13
C LEU A 400 15.23 -8.37 -16.17
N TYR A 401 14.87 -8.59 -17.45
CA TYR A 401 15.86 -8.73 -18.53
C TYR A 401 16.72 -7.50 -18.75
N MET A 402 16.19 -6.31 -18.43
CA MET A 402 16.87 -5.04 -18.65
C MET A 402 18.04 -4.82 -17.67
N SER A 403 18.08 -5.56 -16.55
CA SER A 403 19.07 -5.40 -15.48
C SER A 403 19.79 -6.70 -15.12
N GLU A 404 19.27 -7.86 -15.51
CA GLU A 404 19.80 -9.17 -15.13
C GLU A 404 20.01 -10.08 -16.35
N PRO A 405 21.22 -10.67 -16.51
CA PRO A 405 21.54 -11.61 -17.58
C PRO A 405 20.62 -12.83 -17.62
N LEU A 406 20.48 -13.44 -18.80
CA LEU A 406 19.58 -14.58 -19.03
C LEU A 406 19.83 -15.72 -18.05
N GLU A 407 21.09 -16.13 -17.88
CA GLU A 407 21.50 -17.27 -17.05
C GLU A 407 21.11 -17.06 -15.59
N SER A 408 21.36 -15.85 -15.06
CA SER A 408 20.99 -15.46 -13.70
C SER A 408 19.48 -15.48 -13.49
N ARG A 409 18.72 -14.95 -14.47
CA ARG A 409 17.25 -14.98 -14.42
C ARG A 409 16.71 -16.41 -14.42
N GLN A 410 17.24 -17.29 -15.27
CA GLN A 410 16.84 -18.70 -15.34
C GLN A 410 17.16 -19.43 -14.04
N ALA A 411 18.37 -19.27 -13.52
CA ALA A 411 18.80 -19.91 -12.27
C ALA A 411 17.87 -19.55 -11.11
N LYS A 412 17.58 -18.25 -10.92
CA LYS A 412 16.67 -17.77 -9.86
C LYS A 412 15.26 -18.32 -10.00
N LEU A 413 14.72 -18.38 -11.22
CA LEU A 413 13.36 -18.90 -11.44
C LEU A 413 13.28 -20.40 -11.24
N LYS A 414 14.32 -21.14 -11.64
CA LYS A 414 14.43 -22.59 -11.44
C LYS A 414 14.58 -22.95 -9.97
N GLU A 415 15.39 -22.20 -9.22
CA GLU A 415 15.63 -22.41 -7.79
C GLU A 415 14.39 -22.08 -6.95
N ASN A 416 13.77 -20.91 -7.17
CA ASN A 416 12.72 -20.41 -6.28
C ASN A 416 11.30 -20.82 -6.71
N TYR A 417 11.10 -21.11 -8.01
CA TYR A 417 9.78 -21.37 -8.59
C TYR A 417 9.74 -22.63 -9.46
N TYR A 418 10.84 -23.37 -9.57
CA TYR A 418 10.91 -24.69 -10.22
C TYR A 418 10.51 -24.73 -11.71
N PHE A 419 10.75 -23.64 -12.47
CA PHE A 419 10.53 -23.59 -13.92
C PHE A 419 11.61 -22.81 -14.69
N GLU A 420 11.68 -23.04 -16.01
CA GLU A 420 12.53 -22.27 -16.94
C GLU A 420 11.70 -21.28 -17.77
N CYS A 421 12.16 -20.03 -17.88
CA CYS A 421 11.41 -18.93 -18.49
C CYS A 421 11.59 -18.88 -20.01
N LEU A 422 10.50 -19.00 -20.77
CA LEU A 422 10.51 -18.89 -22.24
C LEU A 422 9.82 -17.60 -22.71
N CYS A 423 9.97 -16.50 -21.95
CA CYS A 423 9.47 -15.21 -22.41
C CYS A 423 10.27 -14.72 -23.63
N GLN A 424 9.68 -13.83 -24.43
CA GLN A 424 10.34 -13.26 -25.60
C GLN A 424 11.77 -12.73 -25.30
N PRO A 425 12.02 -11.97 -24.21
CA PRO A 425 13.39 -11.60 -23.83
C PRO A 425 14.36 -12.76 -23.56
N CYS A 426 13.88 -13.92 -23.10
CA CYS A 426 14.71 -15.11 -22.92
C CYS A 426 14.97 -15.82 -24.24
N MET A 427 13.92 -15.98 -25.05
CA MET A 427 13.98 -16.72 -26.32
C MET A 427 14.81 -15.99 -27.38
N GLU A 428 14.65 -14.67 -27.46
CA GLU A 428 15.39 -13.81 -28.38
C GLU A 428 16.70 -13.28 -27.78
N MET A 429 17.09 -13.73 -26.58
CA MET A 429 18.31 -13.30 -25.88
C MET A 429 18.46 -11.77 -25.85
N TRP A 430 17.41 -11.06 -25.43
CA TRP A 430 17.40 -9.60 -25.45
C TRP A 430 18.56 -9.01 -24.62
N PRO A 431 19.20 -7.93 -25.10
CA PRO A 431 20.31 -7.29 -24.41
C PRO A 431 19.88 -6.63 -23.10
N LEU A 432 20.84 -6.38 -22.22
CA LEU A 432 20.64 -5.53 -21.05
C LEU A 432 20.37 -4.09 -21.50
N PHE A 433 19.75 -3.27 -20.65
CA PHE A 433 19.45 -1.87 -21.00
C PHE A 433 20.71 -1.09 -21.40
N LYS A 434 21.82 -1.30 -20.69
CA LYS A 434 23.12 -0.66 -20.96
C LYS A 434 23.77 -1.08 -22.29
N GLU A 435 23.29 -2.16 -22.90
CA GLU A 435 23.78 -2.73 -24.16
C GLU A 435 22.89 -2.35 -25.36
N MET A 436 21.74 -1.70 -25.11
CA MET A 436 20.83 -1.27 -26.16
C MET A 436 21.33 0.00 -26.84
N ASN A 437 21.18 0.08 -28.16
CA ASN A 437 21.50 1.26 -28.96
C ASN A 437 20.20 2.01 -29.33
N GLU A 438 20.13 3.31 -29.01
CA GLU A 438 18.99 4.18 -29.32
C GLU A 438 18.82 4.45 -30.82
N ALA A 439 19.89 4.30 -31.61
CA ALA A 439 19.84 4.50 -33.06
C ALA A 439 19.23 3.29 -33.80
N VAL A 440 19.25 2.10 -33.20
CA VAL A 440 18.81 0.86 -33.85
C VAL A 440 17.33 0.63 -33.56
N LEU A 441 16.51 0.76 -34.59
CA LEU A 441 15.06 0.58 -34.49
C LEU A 441 14.65 -0.84 -34.88
N ARG A 442 13.59 -1.35 -34.26
CA ARG A 442 12.91 -2.55 -34.72
C ARG A 442 11.53 -2.20 -35.25
N ILE A 443 11.26 -2.47 -36.53
CA ILE A 443 10.04 -2.05 -37.21
C ILE A 443 9.27 -3.28 -37.70
N PRO A 444 7.95 -3.39 -37.46
CA PRO A 444 7.16 -4.50 -37.99
C PRO A 444 7.00 -4.39 -39.51
N CYS A 445 6.82 -5.53 -40.19
CA CYS A 445 6.38 -5.53 -41.57
C CYS A 445 5.01 -4.85 -41.72
N ILE A 446 4.82 -4.11 -42.83
CA ILE A 446 3.54 -3.44 -43.12
C ILE A 446 2.41 -4.40 -43.48
N THR A 447 2.75 -5.61 -43.91
CA THR A 447 1.77 -6.64 -44.30
C THR A 447 1.04 -7.13 -43.06
N ASP A 448 -0.28 -7.01 -43.06
CA ASP A 448 -1.11 -7.45 -41.95
C ASP A 448 -0.93 -8.95 -41.68
N GLY A 449 -0.86 -9.31 -40.39
CA GLY A 449 -0.60 -10.68 -39.94
C GLY A 449 0.84 -11.20 -40.17
N CYS A 450 1.74 -10.45 -40.82
CA CYS A 450 3.13 -10.87 -41.01
C CYS A 450 3.90 -10.77 -39.67
N PRO A 451 4.52 -11.86 -39.17
CA PRO A 451 5.23 -11.83 -37.89
C PRO A 451 6.63 -11.20 -37.99
N PHE A 452 7.10 -10.89 -39.19
CA PHE A 452 8.47 -10.44 -39.41
C PHE A 452 8.70 -9.02 -38.87
N THR A 453 9.84 -8.85 -38.21
CA THR A 453 10.30 -7.57 -37.67
C THR A 453 11.69 -7.29 -38.22
N PHE A 454 11.85 -6.12 -38.83
CA PHE A 454 13.14 -5.62 -39.29
C PHE A 454 13.93 -5.04 -38.13
N THR A 455 15.26 -5.16 -38.17
CA THR A 455 16.19 -4.35 -37.38
C THR A 455 16.81 -3.35 -38.35
N VAL A 456 16.73 -2.06 -38.03
CA VAL A 456 17.07 -0.95 -38.92
C VAL A 456 18.09 -0.05 -38.23
N ASP A 457 19.24 0.11 -38.86
CA ASP A 457 20.26 1.09 -38.51
C ASP A 457 20.06 2.39 -39.32
N PRO A 458 20.48 3.57 -38.82
CA PRO A 458 20.40 4.81 -39.60
C PRO A 458 21.06 4.76 -40.99
N ALA A 459 22.00 3.85 -41.21
CA ALA A 459 22.68 3.67 -42.50
C ALA A 459 21.92 2.76 -43.50
N ASP A 460 20.85 2.07 -43.08
CA ASP A 460 20.13 1.10 -43.91
C ASP A 460 19.23 1.76 -44.98
N ASP A 461 18.86 0.97 -46.01
CA ASP A 461 17.91 1.40 -47.04
C ASP A 461 16.52 1.66 -46.43
N PRO A 462 15.85 2.79 -46.76
CA PRO A 462 14.52 3.09 -46.22
C PRO A 462 13.41 2.17 -46.71
N PHE A 463 13.66 1.31 -47.69
CA PHE A 463 12.74 0.32 -48.25
C PHE A 463 13.24 -1.10 -48.00
N LEU A 464 12.56 -1.81 -47.11
CA LEU A 464 12.99 -3.11 -46.60
C LEU A 464 12.15 -4.23 -47.21
N ASN A 465 12.79 -5.17 -47.90
CA ASN A 465 12.11 -6.33 -48.47
C ASN A 465 11.94 -7.43 -47.42
N CYS A 466 10.68 -7.81 -47.14
CA CYS A 466 10.39 -8.82 -46.13
C CYS A 466 10.76 -10.22 -46.64
N PRO A 467 11.60 -10.99 -45.92
CA PRO A 467 11.93 -12.36 -46.32
C PRO A 467 10.78 -13.35 -46.10
N TYR A 468 9.74 -12.96 -45.34
CA TYR A 468 8.61 -13.83 -45.02
C TYR A 468 7.43 -13.67 -45.98
N CYS A 469 6.99 -12.44 -46.24
CA CYS A 469 5.84 -12.16 -47.11
C CYS A 469 6.21 -11.56 -48.46
N HIS A 470 7.50 -11.31 -48.71
CA HIS A 470 8.05 -10.74 -49.95
C HIS A 470 7.60 -9.31 -50.31
N ASN A 471 6.77 -8.67 -49.48
CA ASN A 471 6.39 -7.27 -49.64
C ASN A 471 7.48 -6.32 -49.14
N THR A 472 7.54 -5.14 -49.75
CA THR A 472 8.44 -4.04 -49.34
C THR A 472 7.78 -3.18 -48.26
N THR A 473 8.51 -2.89 -47.18
CA THR A 473 8.11 -2.03 -46.07
C THR A 473 8.96 -0.76 -46.08
N GLY A 474 8.33 0.41 -46.20
CA GLY A 474 9.02 1.70 -46.06
C GLY A 474 9.09 2.14 -44.59
N ILE A 475 10.23 2.69 -44.14
CA ILE A 475 10.42 3.06 -42.72
C ILE A 475 9.79 4.40 -42.32
N PHE A 476 9.55 5.31 -43.28
CA PHE A 476 9.11 6.69 -42.98
C PHE A 476 7.78 6.81 -42.21
N PRO A 477 6.73 6.00 -42.48
CA PRO A 477 5.50 6.05 -41.69
C PRO A 477 5.73 5.75 -40.20
N ASN A 478 6.64 4.82 -39.91
CA ASN A 478 7.03 4.45 -38.55
C ASN A 478 7.82 5.57 -37.88
N LEU A 479 8.83 6.11 -38.57
CA LEU A 479 9.62 7.25 -38.06
C LEU A 479 8.72 8.45 -37.76
N LYS A 480 7.84 8.84 -38.69
CA LYS A 480 6.88 9.94 -38.49
C LYS A 480 5.96 9.69 -37.29
N GLY A 481 5.56 8.44 -37.06
CA GLY A 481 4.78 8.05 -35.89
C GLY A 481 5.56 8.21 -34.59
N LEU A 482 6.82 7.79 -34.57
CA LEU A 482 7.72 7.85 -33.43
C LEU A 482 8.19 9.28 -33.10
N MET A 483 8.29 10.18 -34.08
CA MET A 483 8.64 11.60 -33.85
C MET A 483 7.70 12.30 -32.87
N LYS A 484 6.45 11.84 -32.73
CA LYS A 484 5.50 12.36 -31.74
C LYS A 484 5.98 12.17 -30.29
N LEU A 485 6.88 11.21 -30.05
CA LEU A 485 7.47 10.98 -28.74
C LEU A 485 8.33 12.16 -28.28
N GLU A 486 8.90 12.93 -29.21
CA GLU A 486 9.70 14.13 -28.90
C GLU A 486 8.89 15.24 -28.23
N GLU A 487 7.56 15.26 -28.44
CA GLU A 487 6.64 16.17 -27.78
C GLU A 487 6.10 15.58 -26.46
N ILE A 488 5.66 14.32 -26.50
CA ILE A 488 4.96 13.67 -25.39
C ILE A 488 5.89 13.39 -24.21
N LEU A 489 7.11 12.90 -24.46
CA LEU A 489 8.01 12.47 -23.39
C LEU A 489 8.51 13.64 -22.51
N PRO A 490 8.93 14.80 -23.05
CA PRO A 490 9.28 15.94 -22.23
C PRO A 490 8.13 16.46 -21.36
N GLU A 491 6.90 16.49 -21.89
CA GLU A 491 5.72 16.87 -21.12
C GLU A 491 5.47 15.86 -19.98
N ALA A 492 5.56 14.56 -20.27
CA ALA A 492 5.37 13.50 -19.28
C ALA A 492 6.40 13.58 -18.14
N GLU A 493 7.68 13.79 -18.48
CA GLU A 493 8.77 13.96 -17.50
C GLU A 493 8.59 15.26 -16.67
N HIS A 494 8.12 16.34 -17.29
CA HIS A 494 7.79 17.57 -16.56
C HIS A 494 6.67 17.34 -15.54
N LEU A 495 5.56 16.70 -15.95
CA LEU A 495 4.46 16.33 -15.04
C LEU A 495 4.93 15.42 -13.90
N LEU A 496 5.83 14.47 -14.20
CA LEU A 496 6.43 13.59 -13.20
C LEU A 496 7.25 14.39 -12.18
N SER A 497 8.09 15.33 -12.62
CA SER A 497 8.88 16.21 -11.74
C SER A 497 8.00 17.08 -10.82
N LEU A 498 6.80 17.43 -11.27
CA LEU A 498 5.80 18.17 -10.51
C LEU A 498 4.96 17.27 -9.59
N HIS A 499 5.29 15.97 -9.48
CA HIS A 499 4.56 14.96 -8.71
C HIS A 499 3.11 14.77 -9.18
N GLN A 500 2.79 15.14 -10.42
CA GLN A 500 1.48 14.95 -11.02
C GLN A 500 1.39 13.55 -11.65
N PHE A 501 1.50 12.52 -10.81
CA PHE A 501 1.65 11.12 -11.26
C PHE A 501 0.49 10.61 -12.13
N ASP A 502 -0.75 11.06 -11.89
CA ASP A 502 -1.91 10.69 -12.72
C ASP A 502 -1.75 11.20 -14.16
N ASN A 503 -1.50 12.50 -14.31
CA ASN A 503 -1.30 13.13 -15.62
C ASN A 503 -0.05 12.59 -16.32
N ALA A 504 1.05 12.43 -15.58
CA ALA A 504 2.29 11.85 -16.11
C ALA A 504 2.07 10.42 -16.62
N SER A 505 1.36 9.57 -15.84
CA SER A 505 1.10 8.19 -16.24
C SER A 505 0.30 8.11 -17.54
N LYS A 506 -0.71 8.97 -17.73
CA LYS A 506 -1.52 9.03 -18.96
C LYS A 506 -0.66 9.33 -20.18
N LYS A 507 0.24 10.30 -20.09
CA LYS A 507 1.18 10.66 -21.17
C LYS A 507 2.18 9.54 -21.46
N PHE A 508 2.70 8.86 -20.43
CA PHE A 508 3.57 7.70 -20.65
C PHE A 508 2.83 6.52 -21.29
N PHE A 509 1.56 6.27 -20.95
CA PHE A 509 0.75 5.26 -21.64
C PHE A 509 0.51 5.63 -23.11
N GLU A 510 0.25 6.91 -23.40
CA GLU A 510 0.14 7.41 -24.78
C GLU A 510 1.43 7.17 -25.58
N ALA A 511 2.58 7.50 -25.00
CA ALA A 511 3.89 7.21 -25.59
C ALA A 511 4.09 5.71 -25.85
N LEU A 512 3.66 4.86 -24.90
CA LEU A 512 3.79 3.42 -25.03
C LEU A 512 2.93 2.85 -26.18
N GLU A 513 1.70 3.35 -26.36
CA GLU A 513 0.85 2.97 -27.48
C GLU A 513 1.49 3.32 -28.83
N LEU A 514 2.12 4.50 -28.95
CA LEU A 514 2.88 4.87 -30.15
C LEU A 514 4.06 3.94 -30.40
N LEU A 515 4.82 3.58 -29.36
CA LEU A 515 5.92 2.63 -29.46
C LEU A 515 5.44 1.26 -29.97
N TYR A 516 4.35 0.70 -29.43
CA TYR A 516 3.80 -0.58 -29.90
C TYR A 516 3.19 -0.49 -31.31
N LYS A 517 2.66 0.68 -31.70
CA LYS A 517 2.10 0.90 -33.03
C LYS A 517 3.17 0.98 -34.10
N TYR A 518 4.26 1.70 -33.85
CA TYR A 518 5.26 2.05 -34.87
C TYR A 518 6.61 1.34 -34.71
N SER A 519 6.83 0.60 -33.62
CA SER A 519 8.10 -0.09 -33.34
C SER A 519 7.87 -1.44 -32.66
N ARG A 520 8.95 -2.16 -32.38
CA ARG A 520 8.98 -3.43 -31.64
C ARG A 520 10.08 -3.38 -30.59
N ALA A 521 9.84 -4.05 -29.47
CA ALA A 521 10.85 -4.22 -28.43
C ALA A 521 11.93 -5.25 -28.87
N PRO A 522 13.16 -5.20 -28.33
CA PRO A 522 13.64 -4.24 -27.35
C PRO A 522 14.14 -2.95 -28.02
N HIS A 523 13.84 -1.82 -27.40
CA HIS A 523 14.44 -0.51 -27.68
C HIS A 523 14.47 0.28 -26.35
N PRO A 524 15.48 1.16 -26.11
CA PRO A 524 15.61 1.91 -24.86
C PRO A 524 14.33 2.63 -24.43
N ASP A 525 13.58 3.23 -25.36
CA ASP A 525 12.36 3.97 -25.04
C ASP A 525 11.24 3.10 -24.47
N PHE A 526 11.09 1.84 -24.93
CA PHE A 526 10.13 0.92 -24.29
C PHE A 526 10.48 0.73 -22.81
N VAL A 527 11.77 0.52 -22.52
CA VAL A 527 12.23 0.30 -21.14
C VAL A 527 12.04 1.55 -20.30
N LYS A 528 12.47 2.72 -20.80
CA LYS A 528 12.34 4.01 -20.12
C LYS A 528 10.87 4.32 -19.81
N VAL A 529 10.00 4.28 -20.82
CA VAL A 529 8.57 4.57 -20.68
C VAL A 529 7.90 3.59 -19.70
N GLN A 530 8.16 2.29 -19.81
CA GLN A 530 7.60 1.29 -18.88
C GLN A 530 8.08 1.49 -17.44
N GLN A 531 9.35 1.86 -17.23
CA GLN A 531 9.85 2.19 -15.89
C GLN A 531 9.18 3.46 -15.34
N ARG A 532 8.97 4.49 -16.17
CA ARG A 532 8.27 5.71 -15.74
C ARG A 532 6.81 5.47 -15.40
N ILE A 533 6.10 4.66 -16.19
CA ILE A 533 4.74 4.19 -15.84
C ILE A 533 4.77 3.51 -14.48
N ARG A 534 5.69 2.56 -14.28
CA ARG A 534 5.85 1.87 -13.00
C ARG A 534 6.09 2.84 -11.83
N VAL A 535 6.96 3.83 -11.99
CA VAL A 535 7.21 4.86 -10.96
C VAL A 535 5.93 5.61 -10.63
N CYS A 536 5.17 6.08 -11.65
CA CYS A 536 3.89 6.74 -11.43
C CYS A 536 2.90 5.86 -10.66
N LEU A 537 2.76 4.59 -11.08
CA LEU A 537 1.86 3.62 -10.43
C LEU A 537 2.24 3.33 -8.97
N LEU A 538 3.55 3.24 -8.66
CA LEU A 538 4.02 3.06 -7.28
C LEU A 538 3.55 4.19 -6.37
N HIS A 539 3.48 5.42 -6.88
CA HIS A 539 2.99 6.56 -6.10
C HIS A 539 1.47 6.56 -5.88
N PHE A 540 0.70 5.67 -6.51
CA PHE A 540 -0.70 5.44 -6.13
C PHE A 540 -0.84 4.42 -5.00
N GLY A 541 0.22 3.67 -4.69
CA GLY A 541 0.19 2.65 -3.66
C GLY A 541 0.24 3.19 -2.23
N ASN A 542 0.15 2.28 -1.26
CA ASN A 542 0.33 2.59 0.15
C ASN A 542 1.71 3.21 0.43
N LYS A 543 1.72 4.27 1.23
CA LYS A 543 2.92 5.00 1.65
C LYS A 543 2.97 5.08 3.17
N ALA A 544 4.17 5.28 3.73
CA ALA A 544 4.31 5.79 5.09
C ALA A 544 3.93 7.28 5.15
N TYR A 545 3.65 7.85 6.33
CA TYR A 545 3.20 9.24 6.44
C TYR A 545 4.31 10.25 6.17
N ASP A 546 5.55 9.83 6.36
CA ASP A 546 6.78 10.56 6.13
C ASP A 546 7.44 10.19 4.80
N TYR A 547 6.69 9.53 3.91
CA TYR A 547 7.18 9.18 2.59
C TYR A 547 7.49 10.43 1.77
N GLU A 548 8.77 10.62 1.46
CA GLU A 548 9.23 11.58 0.47
C GLU A 548 9.36 10.88 -0.89
N PRO A 549 8.64 11.34 -1.92
CA PRO A 549 8.77 10.80 -3.26
C PRO A 549 10.22 10.88 -3.74
N LYS A 550 10.78 9.73 -4.14
CA LYS A 550 12.07 9.65 -4.83
C LYS A 550 11.79 9.40 -6.31
N LEU A 551 12.28 10.29 -7.16
CA LEU A 551 12.14 10.23 -8.63
C LEU A 551 13.15 9.28 -9.27
#